data_AF-A0A934N983-F1
#
_entry.id   AF-A0A934N983-F1
#
_cell.length_a   1.000
_cell.length_b   1.000
_cell.length_c   1.000
_cell.angle_alpha   90.00
_cell.angle_beta   90.00
_cell.angle_gamma   90.00
#
_symmetry.space_group_name_H-M   'P 1'
#
loop_
_entity.id
_entity.type
_entity.pdbx_description
1 polymer ?
#
loop_
_entity_poly.entity_id
_entity_poly.type
_entity_poly.pdbx_seq_one_letter_code
_entity_poly.pdbx_strand_id
1 'polypeptide(L)'
;MSHDRVDVDEFLINHEFLGQMLGSRRATVTLSAGVLQAAGLIKYHRGIITIVDRSGLEEVSCECYAVIKAELDSVLRKAAARAASERTRKEQVPAGEPPRGATSHLARPRC
;
A
#
# COMPACT_ATOMS: atom_id res chain seq x y z
N MET A 1 -5.34 -9.24 -0.90
CA MET A 1 -4.72 -8.78 0.38
C MET A 1 -3.49 -7.91 0.15
N SER A 2 -2.45 -8.35 -0.57
CA SER A 2 -1.28 -7.50 -0.86
C SER A 2 -1.56 -6.40 -1.87
N HIS A 3 -2.39 -6.65 -2.88
CA HIS A 3 -2.78 -5.66 -3.90
C HIS A 3 -3.45 -4.40 -3.32
N ASP A 4 -4.40 -4.58 -2.40
CA ASP A 4 -5.10 -3.46 -1.72
C ASP A 4 -4.20 -2.54 -0.90
N ARG A 5 -2.94 -2.94 -0.66
CA ARG A 5 -2.00 -2.19 0.16
C ARG A 5 -0.90 -1.51 -0.63
N VAL A 6 -0.66 -1.91 -1.89
CA VAL A 6 0.56 -1.52 -2.61
C VAL A 6 0.29 -0.90 -3.99
N ASP A 7 -0.95 -0.93 -4.52
CA ASP A 7 -1.30 -0.35 -5.84
C ASP A 7 -0.35 -0.80 -6.98
N VAL A 8 0.15 -2.03 -6.86
CA VAL A 8 0.98 -2.69 -7.88
C VAL A 8 0.42 -4.08 -8.14
N ASP A 9 0.27 -4.38 -9.43
CA ASP A 9 -0.26 -5.66 -9.91
C ASP A 9 0.76 -6.79 -9.87
N GLU A 10 2.06 -6.49 -9.71
CA GLU A 10 3.14 -7.47 -9.70
C GLU A 10 3.72 -7.71 -8.30
N PHE A 11 3.75 -8.98 -7.91
CA PHE A 11 4.38 -9.43 -6.66
C PHE A 11 5.51 -10.41 -6.97
N LEU A 12 6.73 -10.07 -6.55
CA LEU A 12 7.87 -11.00 -6.51
C LEU A 12 7.70 -11.95 -5.33
N ILE A 13 6.88 -12.97 -5.51
CA ILE A 13 6.64 -13.99 -4.49
C ILE A 13 6.70 -15.38 -5.14
N ASN A 14 7.64 -16.19 -4.66
CA ASN A 14 7.73 -17.59 -5.04
C ASN A 14 6.69 -18.45 -4.26
N HIS A 15 6.31 -19.60 -4.82
CA HIS A 15 5.31 -20.50 -4.21
C HIS A 15 5.73 -21.04 -2.84
N GLU A 16 7.02 -21.15 -2.57
CA GLU A 16 7.54 -21.67 -1.29
C GLU A 16 7.31 -20.65 -0.17
N PHE A 17 7.62 -19.39 -0.42
CA PHE A 17 7.37 -18.27 0.48
C PHE A 17 5.89 -18.04 0.73
N LEU A 18 5.07 -18.15 -0.33
CA LEU A 18 3.61 -18.02 -0.22
C LEU A 18 3.02 -19.20 0.59
N GLY A 19 3.60 -20.40 0.44
CA GLY A 19 3.27 -21.56 1.26
C GLY A 19 3.59 -21.32 2.73
N GLN A 20 4.81 -20.85 3.02
CA GLN A 20 5.26 -20.53 4.38
C GLN A 20 4.38 -19.44 5.04
N MET A 21 4.07 -18.35 4.33
CA MET A 21 3.19 -17.30 4.87
C MET A 21 1.78 -17.78 5.17
N LEU A 22 1.22 -18.63 4.30
CA LEU A 22 -0.15 -19.13 4.44
C LEU A 22 -0.23 -20.41 5.30
N GLY A 23 0.88 -20.88 5.86
CA GLY A 23 0.95 -22.15 6.59
C GLY A 23 0.58 -23.37 5.72
N SER A 24 0.66 -23.23 4.39
CA SER A 24 0.26 -24.26 3.42
C SER A 24 1.48 -24.88 2.72
N ARG A 25 1.31 -26.08 2.17
CA ARG A 25 2.38 -26.77 1.44
C ARG A 25 2.59 -26.12 0.08
N ARG A 26 3.83 -26.04 -0.41
CA ARG A 26 4.19 -25.57 -1.77
C ARG A 26 3.32 -26.20 -2.87
N ALA A 27 2.98 -27.48 -2.73
CA ALA A 27 2.14 -28.21 -3.67
C ALA A 27 0.72 -27.61 -3.74
N THR A 28 0.12 -27.26 -2.60
CA THR A 28 -1.20 -26.63 -2.51
C THR A 28 -1.18 -25.26 -3.18
N VAL A 29 -0.18 -24.44 -2.89
CA VAL A 29 -0.02 -23.12 -3.53
C VAL A 29 0.14 -23.25 -5.04
N THR A 30 0.95 -24.21 -5.50
CA THR A 30 1.19 -24.41 -6.93
C THR A 30 -0.09 -24.87 -7.65
N LEU A 31 -0.87 -25.75 -7.02
CA LEU A 31 -2.17 -26.20 -7.57
C LEU A 31 -3.17 -25.04 -7.64
N SER A 32 -3.33 -24.28 -6.56
CA SER A 32 -4.24 -23.13 -6.54
C SER A 32 -3.82 -22.06 -7.56
N ALA A 33 -2.53 -21.73 -7.65
CA ALA A 33 -2.02 -20.81 -8.65
C ALA A 33 -2.25 -21.31 -10.08
N GLY A 34 -2.06 -22.62 -10.32
CA GLY A 34 -2.34 -23.24 -11.62
C GLY A 34 -3.82 -23.15 -12.02
N VAL A 35 -4.74 -23.41 -11.09
CA VAL A 35 -6.19 -23.28 -11.32
C VAL A 35 -6.56 -21.84 -11.67
N LEU A 36 -6.07 -20.87 -10.90
CA LEU A 36 -6.36 -19.45 -11.14
C LEU A 36 -5.72 -18.94 -12.44
N GLN A 37 -4.55 -19.45 -12.81
CA GLN A 37 -3.89 -19.12 -14.07
C GLN A 37 -4.62 -19.72 -15.27
N ALA A 38 -5.12 -20.97 -15.15
CA ALA A 38 -5.93 -21.61 -16.18
C ALA A 38 -7.28 -20.89 -16.38
N ALA A 39 -7.83 -20.31 -15.31
CA ALA A 39 -9.03 -19.47 -15.35
C ALA A 39 -8.76 -18.06 -15.92
N GLY A 40 -7.50 -17.72 -16.24
CA GLY A 40 -7.13 -16.40 -16.79
C GLY A 40 -7.15 -15.26 -15.77
N LEU A 41 -7.32 -15.57 -14.49
CA LEU A 41 -7.47 -14.60 -13.41
C LEU A 41 -6.13 -14.01 -12.97
N ILE A 42 -5.07 -14.81 -13.07
CA ILE A 42 -3.69 -14.41 -12.76
C ILE A 42 -2.73 -14.86 -13.87
N LYS A 43 -1.59 -14.17 -13.98
CA LYS A 43 -0.40 -14.66 -14.68
C LYS A 43 0.66 -14.98 -13.65
N TYR A 44 1.35 -16.10 -13.84
CA TYR A 44 2.50 -16.45 -13.02
C TYR A 44 3.69 -16.80 -13.90
N HIS A 45 4.80 -16.09 -13.71
CA HIS A 45 6.03 -16.35 -14.45
C HIS A 45 7.26 -16.01 -13.59
N ARG A 46 8.20 -16.97 -13.47
CA ARG A 46 9.47 -16.79 -12.73
C ARG A 46 9.33 -16.21 -11.31
N GLY A 47 8.28 -16.58 -10.58
CA GLY A 47 8.05 -16.06 -9.22
C GLY A 47 7.39 -14.68 -9.16
N ILE A 48 6.87 -14.20 -10.29
CA ILE A 48 6.06 -12.99 -10.38
C ILE A 48 4.61 -13.40 -10.54
N ILE A 49 3.75 -13.00 -9.60
CA ILE A 49 2.29 -13.09 -9.74
C ILE A 49 1.80 -11.74 -10.24
N THR A 50 1.10 -11.74 -11.37
CA THR A 50 0.38 -10.58 -11.91
C THR A 50 -1.12 -10.86 -11.84
N ILE A 51 -1.88 -9.94 -11.24
CA ILE A 51 -3.34 -10.02 -11.24
C ILE A 51 -3.84 -9.51 -12.60
N VAL A 52 -4.64 -10.32 -13.31
CA VAL A 52 -5.19 -9.96 -14.63
C VAL A 52 -6.64 -9.52 -14.50
N ASP A 53 -7.44 -10.29 -13.76
CA ASP A 53 -8.84 -9.99 -13.53
C ASP A 53 -9.12 -10.03 -12.02
N ARG A 54 -9.21 -8.83 -11.46
CA ARG A 54 -9.52 -8.66 -10.05
C ARG A 54 -10.96 -9.05 -9.74
N SER A 55 -11.92 -8.63 -10.56
CA SER A 55 -13.34 -8.98 -10.37
C SER A 55 -13.55 -10.50 -10.36
N GLY A 56 -12.97 -11.20 -11.33
CA GLY A 56 -13.06 -12.66 -11.40
C GLY A 56 -12.38 -13.35 -10.21
N LEU A 57 -11.28 -12.80 -9.68
CA LEU A 57 -10.68 -13.29 -8.42
C LEU A 57 -11.60 -13.12 -7.21
N GLU A 58 -12.33 -12.01 -7.14
CA GLU A 58 -13.28 -11.78 -6.04
C GLU A 58 -14.47 -12.76 -6.13
N GLU A 59 -14.94 -13.09 -7.34
CA GLU A 59 -16.03 -14.05 -7.54
C GLU A 59 -15.66 -15.50 -7.17
N VAL A 60 -14.42 -15.93 -7.45
CA VAL A 60 -13.97 -17.29 -7.10
C VAL A 60 -13.43 -17.40 -5.67
N SER A 61 -13.27 -16.28 -4.99
CA SER A 61 -12.80 -16.26 -3.60
C SER A 61 -13.90 -16.70 -2.64
N CYS A 62 -13.51 -17.28 -1.49
CA CYS A 62 -14.50 -17.53 -0.44
C CYS A 62 -15.05 -16.23 0.15
N GLU A 63 -16.19 -16.31 0.81
CA GLU A 63 -16.82 -15.24 1.59
C GLU A 63 -15.86 -14.62 2.61
N CYS A 64 -14.86 -15.40 3.03
CA CYS A 64 -13.70 -14.99 3.80
C CYS A 64 -13.05 -13.70 3.28
N TYR A 65 -12.94 -13.53 1.95
CA TYR A 65 -12.30 -12.39 1.33
C TYR A 65 -13.07 -11.10 1.58
N ALA A 66 -14.40 -11.15 1.45
CA ALA A 66 -15.26 -9.98 1.68
C ALA A 66 -15.19 -9.51 3.15
N VAL A 67 -15.17 -10.44 4.10
CA VAL A 67 -15.04 -10.13 5.54
C VAL A 67 -13.72 -9.41 5.82
N ILE A 68 -12.60 -9.95 5.32
CA ILE A 68 -11.28 -9.36 5.58
C ILE A 68 -11.12 -8.03 4.84
N LYS A 69 -11.66 -7.90 3.62
CA LYS A 69 -11.66 -6.64 2.83
C LYS A 69 -12.42 -5.55 3.58
N ALA A 70 -13.62 -5.84 4.07
CA ALA A 70 -14.43 -4.88 4.82
C ALA A 70 -13.71 -4.36 6.08
N GLU A 71 -13.02 -5.25 6.81
CA GLU A 71 -12.24 -4.85 7.98
C GLU A 71 -11.01 -4.03 7.60
N LEU A 72 -10.28 -4.43 6.55
CA LEU A 72 -9.16 -3.66 6.03
C LEU A 72 -9.59 -2.25 5.61
N ASP A 73 -10.69 -2.12 4.88
CA ASP A 73 -11.26 -0.84 4.44
C ASP A 73 -11.69 0.03 5.64
N SER A 74 -12.26 -0.59 6.68
CA SER A 74 -12.58 0.09 7.94
C SER A 74 -11.34 0.69 8.60
N VAL A 75 -10.26 -0.10 8.69
CA VAL A 75 -8.98 0.35 9.26
C VAL A 75 -8.35 1.44 8.40
N LEU A 76 -8.31 1.28 7.07
CA LEU A 76 -7.74 2.26 6.15
C LEU A 76 -8.52 3.59 6.19
N ARG A 77 -9.86 3.55 6.24
CA ARG A 77 -10.68 4.76 6.41
C ARG A 77 -10.39 5.48 7.72
N LYS A 78 -10.24 4.74 8.83
CA LYS A 78 -9.87 5.32 10.13
C LYS A 78 -8.48 5.95 10.08
N ALA A 79 -7.52 5.30 9.43
CA ALA A 79 -6.17 5.83 9.24
C ALA A 79 -6.16 7.10 8.37
N ALA A 80 -6.91 7.10 7.26
CA ALA A 80 -7.09 8.27 6.40
C ALA A 80 -7.76 9.44 7.14
N ALA A 81 -8.78 9.16 7.96
CA ALA A 81 -9.44 10.18 8.79
C ALA A 81 -8.50 10.78 9.85
N ARG A 82 -7.63 9.97 10.47
CA ARG A 82 -6.58 10.45 11.38
C ARG A 82 -5.57 11.35 10.65
N ALA A 83 -5.10 10.92 9.49
CA ALA A 83 -4.17 11.68 8.66
C ALA A 83 -4.78 12.99 8.11
N ALA A 84 -6.10 13.03 7.91
CA ALA A 84 -6.81 14.25 7.54
C ALA A 84 -6.90 15.23 8.73
N SER A 85 -7.27 14.74 9.92
CA SER A 85 -7.33 15.55 11.15
C SER A 85 -5.96 16.16 11.53
N GLU A 86 -4.88 15.41 11.32
CA GLU A 86 -3.51 15.90 11.53
C GLU A 86 -3.08 16.95 10.49
N ARG A 87 -3.57 16.86 9.24
CA ARG A 87 -3.34 17.88 8.21
C ARG A 87 -4.05 19.18 8.54
N THR A 88 -5.31 19.13 8.99
CA THR A 88 -6.05 20.33 9.43
C THR A 88 -5.36 21.02 10.61
N ARG A 89 -4.65 20.27 11.47
CA ARG A 89 -3.89 20.83 12.60
C ARG A 89 -2.53 21.45 12.19
N LYS A 90 -1.92 21.01 11.08
CA LYS A 90 -0.67 21.57 10.56
C LYS A 90 -0.87 22.80 9.66
N GLU A 91 -2.01 22.90 8.97
CA GLU A 91 -2.39 24.04 8.10
C GLU A 91 -2.65 25.34 8.89
N GLN A 92 -2.79 25.26 10.22
CA GLN A 92 -3.14 26.40 11.09
C GLN A 92 -1.93 27.02 11.81
N VAL A 93 -0.69 26.68 11.40
CA VAL A 93 0.48 27.49 11.75
C VAL A 93 0.50 28.68 10.77
N PRO A 94 0.18 29.91 11.20
CA PRO A 94 0.14 31.02 10.29
C PRO A 94 1.55 31.25 9.70
N ALA A 95 1.60 31.35 8.38
CA ALA A 95 2.66 32.05 7.68
C ALA A 95 2.67 33.50 8.18
N GLY A 96 3.50 33.79 9.19
CA GLY A 96 3.93 35.14 9.51
C GLY A 96 4.88 35.61 8.40
N GLU A 97 4.36 36.45 7.51
CA GLU A 97 4.99 36.98 6.30
C GLU A 97 6.34 37.71 6.55
N PRO A 98 7.30 37.69 5.61
CA PRO A 98 8.62 38.35 5.72
C PRO A 98 8.58 39.81 5.17
N PRO A 99 9.74 40.47 4.94
CA PRO A 99 10.66 41.15 5.85
C PRO A 99 10.57 42.70 5.74
N ARG A 100 11.14 43.49 6.68
CA ARG A 100 11.60 44.88 6.40
C ARG A 100 12.43 45.50 7.54
N GLY A 101 13.66 45.92 7.23
CA GLY A 101 14.56 46.67 8.13
C GLY A 101 16.02 46.24 7.97
N ALA A 102 16.65 46.50 6.82
CA ALA A 102 17.57 47.63 6.67
C ALA A 102 18.81 47.52 7.58
N THR A 103 19.91 47.12 6.94
CA THR A 103 21.28 47.23 7.41
C THR A 103 21.55 48.61 8.01
N SER A 104 21.95 48.67 9.29
CA SER A 104 22.72 49.79 9.81
C SER A 104 24.14 49.34 10.03
N HIS A 105 25.04 49.97 9.27
CA HIS A 105 26.46 50.03 9.53
C HIS A 105 26.75 50.32 11.00
N LEU A 106 27.71 49.61 11.60
CA LEU A 106 28.75 50.28 12.39
C LEU A 106 30.03 49.42 12.47
N ALA A 107 31.02 49.87 11.70
CA ALA A 107 32.42 50.04 12.08
C ALA A 107 33.08 48.99 13.01
N ARG A 108 33.93 48.15 12.41
CA ARG A 108 35.07 47.53 13.09
C ARG A 108 36.09 48.63 13.49
N PRO A 109 36.57 48.70 14.74
CA PRO A 109 37.80 49.42 15.03
C PRO A 109 39.00 48.56 14.62
N ARG A 110 40.00 49.19 14.00
CA ARG A 110 41.34 48.65 13.83
C ARG A 110 42.01 48.54 15.20
N CYS A 111 42.63 47.40 15.48
CA CYS A 111 43.97 47.25 16.05
C CYS A 111 44.37 45.77 15.91
#